data_AF-A0A5J4Q130-F1
#
_entry.id   AF-A0A5J4Q130-F1
#
_cell.length_a   1.000
_cell.length_b   1.000
_cell.length_c   1.000
_cell.angle_alpha   90.00
_cell.angle_beta   90.00
_cell.angle_gamma   90.00
#
_symmetry.space_group_name_H-M   'P 1'
#
loop_
_entity.id
_entity.type
_entity.pdbx_description
1 polymer ?
#
loop_
_entity_poly.entity_id
_entity_poly.type
_entity_poly.pdbx_seq_one_letter_code
_entity_poly.pdbx_strand_id
1 'polypeptide(L)' 'RWGEKVKGKYFTGYAARKNHKKYKFSHEEVINKYRNRIMFFNDIERVFSRAMGDFAYLFRTGSYEEVKEIIDYIQKETE' A
#
# COMPACT_ATOMS: atom_id res chain seq x y z
N ARG A 1 -7.73 -21.79 22.23
CA ARG A 1 -8.49 -20.75 22.98
C ARG A 1 -8.95 -19.68 22.00
N TRP A 2 -10.23 -19.63 21.68
CA TRP A 2 -10.83 -18.52 20.93
C TRP A 2 -11.23 -17.45 21.96
N GLY A 3 -10.60 -16.29 21.95
CA GLY A 3 -10.98 -15.18 22.84
C GLY A 3 -9.88 -14.47 23.63
N GLU A 4 -8.60 -14.86 23.51
CA GLU A 4 -7.52 -13.96 23.93
C GLU A 4 -7.41 -12.79 22.93
N LYS A 5 -7.22 -11.55 23.40
CA LYS A 5 -6.96 -10.39 22.51
C LYS A 5 -5.62 -10.65 21.78
N VAL A 6 -5.70 -11.22 20.58
CA VAL A 6 -4.53 -11.70 19.83
C VAL A 6 -3.65 -10.52 19.43
N LYS A 7 -2.41 -10.49 19.93
CA LYS A 7 -1.29 -9.79 19.28
C LYS A 7 -1.12 -10.45 17.89
N GLY A 8 -1.82 -9.95 16.86
CA GLY A 8 -1.90 -10.64 15.56
C GLY A 8 -3.21 -10.55 14.77
N LYS A 9 -4.12 -9.61 15.08
CA LYS A 9 -5.23 -9.27 14.17
C LYS A 9 -4.96 -7.92 13.53
N TYR A 10 -4.60 -7.94 12.26
CA TYR A 10 -4.41 -6.76 11.41
C TYR A 10 -4.90 -7.09 10.01
N PHE A 11 -5.23 -6.06 9.25
CA PHE A 11 -5.44 -6.19 7.81
C PHE A 11 -4.11 -5.91 7.12
N THR A 12 -3.86 -6.62 6.03
CA THR A 12 -2.74 -6.33 5.12
C THR A 12 -3.28 -5.67 3.88
N GLY A 13 -2.55 -4.68 3.38
CA GLY A 13 -2.86 -4.02 2.13
C GLY A 13 -1.71 -4.10 1.14
N TYR A 14 -2.08 -4.14 -0.13
CA TYR A 14 -1.20 -4.04 -1.27
C TYR A 14 -1.69 -2.89 -2.14
N ALA A 15 -0.83 -1.92 -2.39
CA ALA A 15 -1.12 -0.82 -3.31
C ALA A 15 0.04 -0.69 -4.28
N ALA A 16 -0.25 -0.74 -5.58
CA ALA A 16 0.77 -0.62 -6.61
C ALA A 16 0.51 0.56 -7.55
N ARG A 17 1.60 1.03 -8.15
CA ARG A 17 1.64 2.12 -9.12
C ARG A 17 2.15 1.59 -10.46
N LYS A 18 1.79 2.29 -11.53
CA LYS A 18 2.23 2.03 -12.90
C LYS A 18 3.06 3.19 -13.41
N ASN A 19 4.17 2.92 -14.08
CA ASN A 19 5.11 3.97 -14.51
C ASN A 19 4.53 4.93 -15.56
N HIS A 20 3.53 4.48 -16.33
CA HIS A 20 2.86 5.31 -17.33
C HIS A 20 1.71 6.16 -16.76
N LYS A 21 1.40 6.04 -15.47
CA LYS A 21 0.36 6.83 -14.78
C LYS A 21 0.99 7.94 -13.95
N LYS A 22 0.28 9.06 -13.84
CA LYS A 22 0.69 10.19 -12.99
C LYS A 22 -0.08 10.16 -11.69
N TYR A 23 0.64 10.07 -10.57
CA TYR A 23 0.05 10.03 -9.24
C TYR A 23 0.14 11.39 -8.58
N LYS A 24 -0.92 11.77 -7.85
CA LYS A 24 -1.04 13.04 -7.16
C LYS A 24 0.01 13.21 -6.06
N PHE A 25 0.37 12.13 -5.39
CA PHE A 25 1.31 12.14 -4.27
C PHE A 25 2.59 11.39 -4.64
N SER A 26 3.73 12.00 -4.38
CA SER A 26 5.06 11.42 -4.54
C SER A 26 5.29 10.22 -3.60
N HIS A 27 6.35 9.45 -3.87
CA HIS A 27 6.78 8.38 -2.96
C HIS A 27 7.08 8.91 -1.56
N GLU A 28 7.82 10.03 -1.47
CA GLU A 28 8.19 10.64 -0.20
C GLU A 28 6.97 11.09 0.61
N GLU A 29 5.95 11.66 -0.03
CA GLU A 29 4.69 12.02 0.64
C GLU A 29 3.95 10.79 1.19
N VAL A 30 3.91 9.69 0.42
CA VAL A 30 3.34 8.41 0.87
C VAL A 30 4.10 7.89 2.09
N ILE A 31 5.44 7.86 2.05
CA ILE A 31 6.26 7.39 3.17
C ILE A 31 6.09 8.31 4.38
N ASN A 32 6.18 9.63 4.20
CA ASN A 32 6.04 10.59 5.29
C ASN A 32 4.70 10.44 6.03
N LYS A 33 3.61 10.21 5.27
CA LYS A 33 2.26 10.02 5.81
C LYS A 33 2.06 8.64 6.45
N TYR A 34 2.57 7.56 5.84
CA TYR A 34 2.23 6.18 6.22
C TYR A 34 3.43 5.30 6.65
N ARG A 35 4.60 5.87 6.97
CA ARG A 35 5.81 5.12 7.39
C ARG A 35 5.57 4.11 8.51
N ASN A 36 4.66 4.40 9.45
CA ASN A 36 4.35 3.51 10.58
C ASN A 36 3.48 2.31 10.18
N ARG A 37 2.90 2.33 8.97
CA ARG A 37 2.03 1.29 8.42
C ARG A 37 2.73 0.48 7.33
N ILE A 38 3.57 1.12 6.52
CA ILE A 38 4.30 0.50 5.41
C ILE A 38 5.42 -0.38 5.95
N MET A 39 5.39 -1.64 5.58
CA MET A 39 6.37 -2.65 6.00
C MET A 39 7.45 -2.86 4.94
N PHE A 40 7.09 -2.72 3.66
CA PHE A 40 7.98 -2.91 2.54
C PHE A 40 7.47 -2.15 1.32
N PHE A 41 8.38 -1.70 0.47
CA PHE A 41 8.07 -1.20 -0.87
C PHE A 41 9.22 -1.55 -1.82
N ASN A 42 8.90 -1.81 -3.09
CA ASN A 42 9.91 -2.08 -4.10
C ASN A 42 9.38 -1.91 -5.52
N ASP A 43 10.31 -1.76 -6.46
CA ASP A 43 10.05 -2.02 -7.88
C ASP A 43 9.68 -3.49 -8.10
N ILE A 44 8.81 -3.73 -9.08
CA ILE A 44 8.38 -5.05 -9.51
C ILE A 44 9.09 -5.40 -10.81
N GLU A 45 9.65 -6.61 -10.89
CA GLU A 45 10.29 -7.08 -12.12
C GLU A 45 9.34 -6.99 -13.32
N ARG A 46 9.89 -6.59 -14.46
CA ARG A 46 9.12 -6.33 -15.70
C ARG A 46 8.25 -7.51 -16.14
N VAL A 47 8.70 -8.75 -15.89
CA VAL A 47 7.93 -9.96 -16.24
C VAL A 47 6.60 -10.05 -15.48
N PHE A 48 6.52 -9.50 -14.26
CA PHE A 48 5.31 -9.51 -13.44
C PHE A 48 4.51 -8.20 -13.50
N SER A 49 5.10 -7.15 -14.08
CA SER A 49 4.57 -5.80 -13.88
C SER A 49 3.19 -5.59 -14.49
N ARG A 50 2.83 -6.33 -15.55
CA ARG A 50 1.49 -6.31 -16.15
C ARG A 50 0.40 -6.60 -15.13
N ALA A 51 0.57 -7.63 -14.30
CA ALA A 51 -0.42 -8.05 -13.31
C ALA A 51 -0.29 -7.31 -11.97
N MET A 52 0.94 -7.06 -11.52
CA MET A 52 1.18 -6.59 -10.15
C MET A 52 1.39 -5.07 -10.01
N GLY A 53 1.61 -4.37 -11.12
CA GLY A 53 2.10 -2.98 -11.10
C GLY A 53 3.62 -2.92 -11.29
N ASP A 54 4.15 -1.70 -11.46
CA ASP A 54 5.59 -1.48 -11.68
C ASP A 54 6.31 -1.16 -10.35
N PHE A 55 5.61 -0.60 -9.35
CA PHE A 55 6.13 -0.35 -8.00
C PHE A 55 5.03 -0.60 -6.97
N ALA A 56 5.34 -1.25 -5.84
CA ALA A 56 4.32 -1.65 -4.86
C ALA A 56 4.68 -1.32 -3.41
N TYR A 57 3.64 -1.10 -2.62
CA TYR A 57 3.69 -0.92 -1.17
C TYR A 57 2.94 -2.06 -0.49
N LEU A 58 3.59 -2.68 0.50
CA LEU A 58 3.02 -3.63 1.44
C LEU A 58 2.88 -2.95 2.80
N PHE A 59 1.69 -3.00 3.38
CA PHE A 59 1.41 -2.33 4.63
C PHE A 59 0.40 -3.10 5.48
N ARG A 60 0.33 -2.75 6.77
CA ARG A 60 -0.62 -3.33 7.72
C ARG A 60 -1.41 -2.24 8.44
N THR A 61 -2.68 -2.52 8.72
CA THR A 61 -3.62 -1.58 9.34
C THR A 61 -4.43 -2.23 10.46
N GLY A 62 -5.07 -1.40 11.28
CA GLY A 62 -5.97 -1.87 12.33
C GLY A 62 -7.38 -2.19 11.83
N SER A 63 -7.79 -1.61 10.71
CA SER A 63 -9.13 -1.76 10.13
C SER A 63 -9.08 -1.87 8.60
N TYR A 64 -10.17 -2.37 8.02
CA TYR A 64 -10.31 -2.48 6.57
C TYR A 64 -10.54 -1.12 5.90
N GLU A 65 -11.17 -0.19 6.61
CA GLU A 65 -11.39 1.19 6.16
C GLU A 65 -10.06 1.91 5.97
N GLU A 66 -9.11 1.73 6.90
CA GLU A 66 -7.75 2.26 6.78
C GLU A 66 -7.00 1.62 5.60
N VAL A 67 -7.28 0.36 5.25
CA VAL A 67 -6.73 -0.24 4.01
C VAL A 67 -7.18 0.53 2.78
N LYS A 68 -8.48 0.80 2.66
CA LYS A 68 -9.04 1.51 1.51
C LYS A 68 -8.49 2.94 1.42
N GLU A 69 -8.43 3.65 2.56
CA GLU A 69 -7.88 5.02 2.60
C GLU A 69 -6.44 5.06 2.09
N ILE A 70 -5.59 4.13 2.54
CA ILE A 70 -4.19 4.06 2.13
C ILE A 70 -4.08 3.70 0.64
N ILE A 71 -4.87 2.73 0.14
CA ILE A 71 -4.90 2.38 -1.29
C ILE A 71 -5.29 3.60 -2.12
N ASP A 72 -6.38 4.27 -1.77
CA ASP A 72 -6.88 5.44 -2.48
C ASP A 72 -5.86 6.57 -2.49
N TYR A 73 -5.20 6.84 -1.35
CA TYR A 73 -4.14 7.85 -1.29
C TYR A 73 -2.95 7.47 -2.18
N ILE A 74 -2.46 6.24 -2.10
CA ILE A 74 -1.32 5.77 -2.89
C ILE A 74 -1.64 5.80 -4.39
N GLN A 75 -2.84 5.43 -4.79
CA GLN A 75 -3.23 5.25 -6.19
C GLN A 75 -3.93 6.47 -6.79
N LYS A 76 -4.16 7.55 -6.02
CA LYS A 76 -4.79 8.77 -6.53
C LYS A 76 -4.00 9.33 -7.71
N GLU A 77 -4.60 9.31 -8.88
CA GLU A 77 -4.03 9.90 -10.10
C GLU A 77 -4.25 11.43 -10.11
N THR A 78 -3.41 12.16 -10.84
CA THR A 78 -3.67 13.57 -11.15
C THR A 78 -4.87 13.66 -12.11
N GLU A 79 -5.70 14.69 -11.94
CA GLU A 79 -6.76 15.02 -12.93
C GLU A 79 -6.17 15.40 -14.29
#